data_AF-A0A412LIW2-F1
#
_entry.id   AF-A0A412LIW2-F1
#
_cell.length_a   1.000
_cell.length_b   1.000
_cell.length_c   1.000
_cell.angle_alpha   90.00
_cell.angle_beta   90.00
_cell.angle_gamma   90.00
#
_symmetry.space_group_name_H-M   'P 1'
#
loop_
_entity.id
_entity.type
_entity.pdbx_description
1 polymer ?
#
loop_
_entity_poly.entity_id
_entity_poly.type
_entity_poly.pdbx_seq_one_letter_code
_entity_poly.pdbx_strand_id
1 'polypeptide(L)'
;MSEAVEAEIIEPEEASELTVAYSPAVIEANFDALEAHVRRLVADYEGATYDMGKDENVKAAKRDRAYLNGIAKEIDERRKAVSREYTKPLAAFEDRCKAVAGIAKQAADGIKAQLDEAEEERQLRAYAKLREHYEEFAGLLAPVVPYERFHEKQWTNKTFGEVKAFKALEAKVERLAQDWETLKAQFQGEPFYDEAERELFATLDLGAAITAAHKAEEERRRIAELKAAMEPEPVEEPEPEPEAVPEPAECQPAEFPQPLEQMPEPQPAPMSAPVPPAPPAPAPVAMAGDPWTVVVPCATREQMQGVAAALKAQGVVGTIMHGTVGQVYERMNGGY
;
A
#
# COMPACT_ATOMS: atom_id res chain seq x y z
N MET A 1 37.30 -55.66 -17.17
CA MET A 1 35.91 -55.90 -16.73
C MET A 1 35.09 -54.82 -17.39
N SER A 2 34.33 -55.21 -18.40
CA SER A 2 33.50 -54.34 -19.25
C SER A 2 32.37 -53.70 -18.44
N GLU A 3 32.35 -52.38 -18.42
CA GLU A 3 31.27 -51.59 -17.84
C GLU A 3 30.12 -51.54 -18.85
N ALA A 4 29.03 -52.23 -18.52
CA ALA A 4 27.78 -52.15 -19.26
C ALA A 4 27.01 -50.93 -18.75
N VAL A 5 26.99 -49.86 -19.55
CA VAL A 5 26.10 -48.72 -19.33
C VAL A 5 24.80 -49.02 -20.08
N GLU A 6 23.84 -49.61 -19.37
CA GLU A 6 22.45 -49.68 -19.84
C GLU A 6 21.82 -48.29 -19.70
N ALA A 7 21.69 -47.60 -20.82
CA ALA A 7 20.86 -46.40 -20.93
C ALA A 7 19.40 -46.85 -21.08
N GLU A 8 18.68 -46.90 -19.96
CA GLU A 8 17.24 -47.10 -19.94
C GLU A 8 16.55 -45.80 -20.42
N ILE A 9 15.82 -45.91 -21.53
CA ILE A 9 15.03 -44.83 -22.13
C ILE A 9 13.72 -44.73 -21.34
N ILE A 10 13.56 -43.66 -20.57
CA ILE A 10 12.30 -43.34 -19.89
C ILE A 10 11.45 -42.52 -20.86
N GLU A 11 10.38 -43.13 -21.38
CA GLU A 11 9.33 -42.42 -22.12
C GLU A 11 8.69 -41.35 -21.21
N PRO A 12 8.32 -40.16 -21.74
CA PRO A 12 7.74 -39.11 -20.92
C PRO A 12 6.27 -39.46 -20.62
N GLU A 13 6.02 -40.13 -19.49
CA GLU A 13 4.70 -40.09 -18.85
C GLU A 13 4.34 -38.62 -18.55
N GLU A 14 3.07 -38.25 -18.73
CA GLU A 14 2.52 -36.98 -18.26
C GLU A 14 2.75 -36.86 -16.75
N ALA A 15 3.87 -36.24 -16.37
CA ALA A 15 4.26 -36.13 -14.98
C ALA A 15 3.34 -35.10 -14.28
N SER A 16 2.36 -35.59 -13.53
CA SER A 16 1.53 -34.78 -12.63
C SER A 16 2.31 -34.26 -11.41
N GLU A 17 3.49 -34.83 -11.13
CA GLU A 17 4.33 -34.53 -9.97
C GLU A 17 5.82 -34.48 -10.37
N LEU A 18 6.57 -33.54 -9.79
CA LEU A 18 8.00 -33.39 -10.05
C LEU A 18 8.79 -34.47 -9.30
N THR A 19 9.33 -35.46 -10.02
CA THR A 19 10.28 -36.44 -9.47
C THR A 19 11.72 -35.97 -9.70
N VAL A 20 12.51 -35.84 -8.63
CA VAL A 20 13.91 -35.41 -8.69
C VAL A 20 14.80 -36.51 -8.11
N ALA A 21 15.56 -37.19 -8.96
CA ALA A 21 16.62 -38.11 -8.54
C ALA A 21 17.95 -37.36 -8.49
N TYR A 22 18.62 -37.35 -7.33
CA TYR A 22 19.93 -36.73 -7.15
C TYR A 22 20.95 -37.77 -6.66
N SER A 23 22.04 -37.93 -7.39
CA SER A 23 23.23 -38.67 -6.95
C SER A 23 24.38 -37.67 -6.76
N PRO A 24 25.05 -37.63 -5.59
CA PRO A 24 26.15 -36.70 -5.35
C PRO A 24 27.33 -37.03 -6.26
N ALA A 25 27.87 -36.05 -7.00
CA ALA A 25 29.09 -36.27 -7.77
C ALA A 25 30.28 -36.31 -6.81
N VAL A 26 30.94 -37.47 -6.74
CA VAL A 26 32.17 -37.66 -5.97
C VAL A 26 33.31 -37.00 -6.73
N ILE A 27 33.99 -36.03 -6.11
CA ILE A 27 35.20 -35.40 -6.68
C ILE A 27 36.41 -36.12 -6.11
N GLU A 28 37.02 -36.98 -6.91
CA GLU A 28 38.30 -37.62 -6.58
C GLU A 28 39.45 -36.74 -7.05
N ALA A 29 40.38 -36.43 -6.16
CA ALA A 29 41.55 -35.63 -6.47
C ALA A 29 42.76 -36.12 -5.68
N ASN A 30 43.94 -35.98 -6.25
CA ASN A 30 45.22 -36.40 -5.68
C ASN A 30 45.75 -35.42 -4.62
N PHE A 31 44.88 -34.84 -3.80
CA PHE A 31 45.22 -33.78 -2.84
C PHE A 31 46.38 -34.19 -1.93
N ASP A 32 46.40 -35.43 -1.42
CA ASP A 32 47.47 -35.93 -0.57
C ASP A 32 48.85 -35.95 -1.27
N ALA A 33 48.88 -36.36 -2.54
CA ALA A 33 50.10 -36.39 -3.34
C ALA A 33 50.56 -34.98 -3.73
N LEU A 34 49.62 -34.10 -4.07
CA LEU A 34 49.91 -32.71 -4.39
C LEU A 34 50.39 -31.93 -3.16
N GLU A 35 49.78 -32.15 -2.00
CA GLU A 35 50.16 -31.56 -0.73
C GLU A 35 51.56 -32.03 -0.30
N ALA A 36 51.86 -33.33 -0.41
CA ALA A 36 53.20 -33.86 -0.12
C ALA A 36 54.28 -33.23 -1.03
N HIS A 37 53.95 -33.00 -2.30
CA HIS A 37 54.86 -32.34 -3.24
C HIS A 37 55.06 -30.85 -2.91
N VAL A 38 53.97 -30.12 -2.61
CA VAL A 38 54.05 -28.70 -2.21
C VAL A 38 54.80 -28.53 -0.90
N ARG A 39 54.54 -29.39 0.10
CA ARG A 39 55.29 -29.37 1.37
C ARG A 39 56.78 -29.64 1.16
N ARG A 40 57.15 -30.57 0.28
CA ARG A 40 58.57 -30.83 -0.08
C ARG A 40 59.21 -29.62 -0.76
N LEU A 41 58.50 -28.95 -1.66
CA LEU A 41 58.98 -27.75 -2.33
C LEU A 41 59.14 -26.57 -1.36
N VAL A 42 58.22 -26.40 -0.40
CA VAL A 42 58.25 -25.29 0.57
C VAL A 42 59.25 -25.54 1.69
N ALA A 43 59.57 -26.80 2.01
CA ALA A 43 60.54 -27.17 3.06
C ALA A 43 61.93 -26.55 2.85
N ASP A 44 62.39 -26.42 1.60
CA ASP A 44 63.66 -25.77 1.27
C ASP A 44 63.67 -24.26 1.55
N TYR A 45 62.48 -23.66 1.74
CA TYR A 45 62.26 -22.24 2.03
C TYR A 45 61.82 -21.98 3.48
N GLU A 46 61.49 -23.02 4.24
CA GLU A 46 61.00 -22.94 5.61
C GLU A 46 62.17 -22.63 6.56
N GLY A 47 62.28 -21.36 6.99
CA GLY A 47 63.39 -20.88 7.83
C GLY A 47 64.58 -20.28 7.07
N ALA A 48 64.49 -20.13 5.74
CA ALA A 48 65.53 -19.48 4.94
C ALA A 48 65.59 -17.96 5.22
N THR A 49 66.63 -17.49 5.90
CA THR A 49 66.98 -16.08 5.99
C THR A 49 67.81 -15.67 4.78
N TYR A 50 67.17 -15.08 3.78
CA TYR A 50 67.89 -14.50 2.65
C TYR A 50 68.74 -13.31 3.12
N ASP A 51 70.04 -13.36 2.89
CA ASP A 51 70.93 -12.21 3.06
C ASP A 51 70.65 -11.20 1.94
N MET A 52 69.87 -10.17 2.27
CA MET A 52 69.37 -9.15 1.33
C MET A 52 70.46 -8.16 0.88
N GLY A 53 71.72 -8.32 1.31
CA GLY A 53 72.85 -7.49 0.88
C GLY A 53 73.40 -7.80 -0.52
N LYS A 54 72.98 -8.91 -1.16
CA LYS A 54 73.43 -9.31 -2.52
C LYS A 54 72.24 -9.39 -3.49
N ASP A 55 72.35 -8.69 -4.61
CA ASP A 55 71.28 -8.54 -5.61
C ASP A 55 70.83 -9.88 -6.23
N GLU A 56 71.72 -10.86 -6.33
CA GLU A 56 71.40 -12.21 -6.85
C GLU A 56 70.45 -12.99 -5.91
N ASN A 57 70.62 -12.86 -4.60
CA ASN A 57 69.75 -13.51 -3.60
C ASN A 57 68.34 -12.91 -3.61
N VAL A 58 68.25 -11.58 -3.80
CA VAL A 58 66.98 -10.88 -3.95
C VAL A 58 66.24 -11.32 -5.21
N LYS A 59 66.96 -11.55 -6.32
CA LYS A 59 66.38 -12.06 -7.57
C LYS A 59 65.92 -13.52 -7.46
N ALA A 60 66.64 -14.38 -6.75
CA ALA A 60 66.22 -15.76 -6.48
C ALA A 60 64.93 -15.78 -5.65
N ALA A 61 64.89 -15.10 -4.50
CA ALA A 61 63.72 -15.02 -3.63
C ALA A 61 62.46 -14.50 -4.36
N LYS A 62 62.62 -13.49 -5.24
CA LYS A 62 61.51 -12.98 -6.06
C LYS A 62 60.97 -14.02 -7.05
N ARG A 63 61.84 -14.84 -7.66
CA ARG A 63 61.44 -15.92 -8.57
C ARG A 63 60.71 -17.03 -7.80
N ASP A 64 61.22 -17.42 -6.65
CA ASP A 64 60.62 -18.50 -5.85
C ASP A 64 59.25 -18.09 -5.29
N ARG A 65 59.12 -16.85 -4.81
CA ARG A 65 57.82 -16.28 -4.43
C ARG A 65 56.84 -16.26 -5.60
N ALA A 66 57.28 -15.88 -6.79
CA ALA A 66 56.43 -15.86 -7.98
C ALA A 66 55.99 -17.29 -8.37
N TYR A 67 56.88 -18.27 -8.24
CA TYR A 67 56.60 -19.68 -8.52
C TYR A 67 55.57 -20.27 -7.53
N LEU A 68 55.76 -20.08 -6.21
CA LEU A 68 54.81 -20.55 -5.19
C LEU A 68 53.43 -19.89 -5.34
N ASN A 69 53.39 -18.59 -5.62
CA ASN A 69 52.13 -17.89 -5.91
C ASN A 69 51.48 -18.41 -7.20
N GLY A 70 52.28 -18.81 -8.19
CA GLY A 70 51.79 -19.45 -9.42
C GLY A 70 51.09 -20.78 -9.12
N ILE A 71 51.71 -21.66 -8.33
CA ILE A 71 51.11 -22.94 -7.92
C ILE A 71 49.81 -22.72 -7.15
N ALA A 72 49.79 -21.81 -6.18
CA ALA A 72 48.59 -21.49 -5.42
C ALA A 72 47.45 -20.99 -6.32
N LYS A 73 47.79 -20.17 -7.33
CA LYS A 73 46.84 -19.66 -8.31
C LYS A 73 46.26 -20.76 -9.19
N GLU A 74 47.08 -21.68 -9.68
CA GLU A 74 46.62 -22.82 -10.50
C GLU A 74 45.66 -23.75 -9.73
N ILE A 75 45.95 -24.01 -8.44
CA ILE A 75 45.07 -24.79 -7.57
C ILE A 75 43.70 -24.10 -7.43
N ASP A 76 43.69 -22.79 -7.18
CA ASP A 76 42.46 -22.00 -7.05
C ASP A 76 41.66 -21.93 -8.37
N GLU A 77 42.34 -21.77 -9.51
CA GLU A 77 41.72 -21.77 -10.83
C GLU A 77 41.06 -23.12 -11.15
N ARG A 78 41.73 -24.24 -10.87
CA ARG A 78 41.14 -25.58 -11.06
C ARG A 78 39.96 -25.82 -10.12
N ARG A 79 40.07 -25.41 -8.84
CA ARG A 79 38.94 -25.47 -7.89
C ARG A 79 37.74 -24.68 -8.43
N LYS A 80 37.97 -23.48 -8.96
CA LYS A 80 36.91 -22.64 -9.55
C LYS A 80 36.32 -23.25 -10.82
N ALA A 81 37.13 -23.85 -11.68
CA ALA A 81 36.66 -24.51 -12.90
C ALA A 81 35.72 -25.69 -12.55
N VAL A 82 36.16 -26.58 -11.65
CA VAL A 82 35.34 -27.70 -11.17
C VAL A 82 34.05 -27.20 -10.49
N SER A 83 34.14 -26.18 -9.64
CA SER A 83 32.97 -25.60 -8.99
C SER A 83 31.94 -25.03 -9.98
N ARG A 84 32.41 -24.37 -11.06
CA ARG A 84 31.52 -23.87 -12.14
C ARG A 84 30.85 -25.01 -12.89
N GLU A 85 31.58 -26.06 -13.24
CA GLU A 85 31.01 -27.22 -13.93
C GLU A 85 30.00 -27.97 -13.07
N TYR A 86 30.27 -28.09 -11.77
CA TYR A 86 29.36 -28.72 -10.81
C TYR A 86 28.09 -27.91 -10.54
N THR A 87 28.21 -26.58 -10.45
CA THR A 87 27.06 -25.70 -10.18
C THR A 87 26.22 -25.42 -11.43
N LYS A 88 26.77 -25.61 -12.64
CA LYS A 88 26.05 -25.44 -13.91
C LYS A 88 24.79 -26.33 -14.04
N PRO A 89 24.82 -27.65 -13.78
CA PRO A 89 23.61 -28.47 -13.84
C PRO A 89 22.60 -28.10 -12.75
N LEU A 90 23.07 -27.71 -11.55
CA LEU A 90 22.19 -27.22 -10.48
C LEU A 90 21.47 -25.93 -10.90
N ALA A 91 22.20 -24.95 -11.44
CA ALA A 91 21.62 -23.72 -11.94
C ALA A 91 20.60 -23.97 -13.07
N ALA A 92 20.93 -24.85 -14.02
CA ALA A 92 20.01 -25.22 -15.09
C ALA A 92 18.73 -25.93 -14.58
N PHE A 93 18.85 -26.75 -13.54
CA PHE A 93 17.71 -27.36 -12.85
C PHE A 93 16.85 -26.31 -12.15
N GLU A 94 17.46 -25.41 -11.36
CA GLU A 94 16.74 -24.32 -10.70
C GLU A 94 16.02 -23.41 -11.69
N ASP A 95 16.66 -23.08 -12.82
CA ASP A 95 16.07 -22.26 -13.88
C ASP A 95 14.86 -22.97 -14.51
N ARG A 96 14.94 -24.29 -14.74
CA ARG A 96 13.80 -25.08 -15.22
C ARG A 96 12.67 -25.13 -14.21
N CYS A 97 12.96 -25.33 -12.93
CA CYS A 97 11.96 -25.30 -11.86
C CYS A 97 11.25 -23.93 -11.79
N LYS A 98 12.00 -22.83 -11.88
CA LYS A 98 11.45 -21.47 -11.93
C LYS A 98 10.59 -21.25 -13.17
N ALA A 99 11.01 -21.76 -14.33
CA ALA A 99 10.24 -21.66 -15.56
C ALA A 99 8.88 -22.39 -15.44
N VAL A 100 8.88 -23.62 -14.92
CA VAL A 100 7.65 -24.41 -14.71
C VAL A 100 6.74 -23.75 -13.67
N ALA A 101 7.30 -23.31 -12.54
CA ALA A 101 6.53 -22.57 -11.53
C ALA A 101 5.97 -21.25 -12.09
N GLY A 102 6.71 -20.60 -12.98
CA GLY A 102 6.28 -19.38 -13.68
C GLY A 102 5.05 -19.59 -14.56
N ILE A 103 4.95 -20.73 -15.27
CA ILE A 103 3.78 -21.07 -16.10
C ILE A 103 2.53 -21.19 -15.21
N ALA A 104 2.62 -21.93 -14.10
CA ALA A 104 1.52 -22.10 -13.16
C ALA A 104 1.09 -20.75 -12.55
N LYS A 105 2.07 -19.91 -12.17
CA LYS A 105 1.80 -18.57 -11.67
C LYS A 105 1.10 -17.68 -12.69
N GLN A 106 1.55 -17.69 -13.95
CA GLN A 106 0.93 -16.90 -15.02
C GLN A 106 -0.53 -17.32 -15.26
N ALA A 107 -0.82 -18.62 -15.23
CA ALA A 107 -2.19 -19.12 -15.33
C ALA A 107 -3.05 -18.66 -14.15
N ALA A 108 -2.53 -18.73 -12.92
CA ALA A 108 -3.23 -18.26 -11.72
C ALA A 108 -3.49 -16.74 -11.77
N ASP A 109 -2.52 -15.95 -12.21
CA ASP A 109 -2.65 -14.50 -12.36
C ASP A 109 -3.71 -14.15 -13.43
N GLY A 110 -3.79 -14.93 -14.52
CA GLY A 110 -4.84 -14.80 -15.53
C GLY A 110 -6.25 -15.09 -14.99
N ILE A 111 -6.41 -16.14 -14.19
CA ILE A 111 -7.69 -16.46 -13.52
C ILE A 111 -8.08 -15.35 -12.54
N LYS A 112 -7.11 -14.84 -11.77
CA LYS A 112 -7.34 -13.73 -10.83
C LYS A 112 -7.85 -12.49 -11.57
N ALA A 113 -7.24 -12.13 -12.69
CA ALA A 113 -7.67 -10.98 -13.49
C ALA A 113 -9.12 -11.11 -13.97
N GLN A 114 -9.51 -12.31 -14.44
CA GLN A 114 -10.90 -12.58 -14.84
C GLN A 114 -11.88 -12.50 -13.67
N LEU A 115 -11.48 -12.96 -12.49
CA LEU A 115 -12.31 -12.86 -11.29
C LEU A 115 -12.50 -11.41 -10.84
N ASP A 116 -11.42 -10.62 -10.89
CA ASP A 116 -11.44 -9.20 -10.55
C ASP A 116 -12.36 -8.42 -11.53
N GLU A 117 -12.23 -8.65 -12.85
CA GLU A 117 -13.08 -8.03 -13.87
C GLU A 117 -14.57 -8.39 -13.69
N ALA A 118 -14.87 -9.67 -13.44
CA ALA A 118 -16.25 -10.12 -13.20
C ALA A 118 -16.84 -9.51 -11.92
N GLU A 119 -16.03 -9.31 -10.88
CA GLU A 119 -16.43 -8.65 -9.65
C GLU A 119 -16.67 -7.15 -9.86
N GLU A 120 -15.81 -6.45 -10.62
CA GLU A 120 -16.01 -5.06 -11.01
C GLU A 120 -17.29 -4.87 -11.83
N GLU A 121 -17.54 -5.70 -12.85
CA GLU A 121 -18.79 -5.67 -13.63
C GLU A 121 -20.01 -5.92 -12.75
N ARG A 122 -19.90 -6.81 -11.76
CA ARG A 122 -20.98 -7.08 -10.81
C ARG A 122 -21.22 -5.88 -9.89
N GLN A 123 -20.17 -5.23 -9.41
CA GLN A 123 -20.28 -3.99 -8.62
C GLN A 123 -20.88 -2.86 -9.44
N LEU A 124 -20.47 -2.69 -10.70
CA LEU A 124 -21.03 -1.70 -11.63
C LEU A 124 -22.51 -1.95 -11.90
N ARG A 125 -22.93 -3.21 -12.11
CA ARG A 125 -24.35 -3.56 -12.25
C ARG A 125 -25.14 -3.28 -10.97
N ALA A 126 -24.59 -3.62 -9.80
CA ALA A 126 -25.22 -3.30 -8.53
C ALA A 126 -25.34 -1.78 -8.31
N TYR A 127 -24.31 -1.03 -8.68
CA TYR A 127 -24.31 0.42 -8.65
C TYR A 127 -25.38 1.02 -9.57
N ALA A 128 -25.46 0.54 -10.82
CA ALA A 128 -26.46 0.98 -11.78
C ALA A 128 -27.89 0.74 -11.27
N LYS A 129 -28.16 -0.46 -10.75
CA LYS A 129 -29.46 -0.77 -10.12
C LYS A 129 -29.80 0.12 -8.93
N LEU A 130 -28.82 0.38 -8.06
CA LEU A 130 -29.01 1.28 -6.91
C LEU A 130 -29.29 2.71 -7.36
N ARG A 131 -28.64 3.15 -8.43
CA ARG A 131 -28.86 4.45 -9.04
C ARG A 131 -30.25 4.55 -9.68
N GLU A 132 -30.66 3.54 -10.46
CA GLU A 132 -32.01 3.49 -11.04
C GLU A 132 -33.07 3.52 -9.92
N HIS A 133 -32.91 2.70 -8.89
CA HIS A 133 -33.81 2.69 -7.72
C HIS A 133 -33.83 4.03 -6.99
N TYR A 134 -32.68 4.71 -6.88
CA TYR A 134 -32.61 6.05 -6.32
C TYR A 134 -33.38 7.07 -7.17
N GLU A 135 -33.16 7.08 -8.48
CA GLU A 135 -33.81 8.02 -9.40
C GLU A 135 -35.34 7.83 -9.39
N GLU A 136 -35.82 6.58 -9.31
CA GLU A 136 -37.24 6.25 -9.15
C GLU A 136 -37.81 6.69 -7.79
N PHE A 137 -37.09 6.43 -6.69
CA PHE A 137 -37.57 6.72 -5.33
C PHE A 137 -37.49 8.21 -4.98
N ALA A 138 -36.40 8.87 -5.35
CA ALA A 138 -36.11 10.27 -5.02
C ALA A 138 -36.86 11.24 -5.94
N GLY A 139 -37.22 10.83 -7.17
CA GLY A 139 -38.04 11.60 -8.10
C GLY A 139 -37.54 13.03 -8.31
N LEU A 140 -38.23 14.01 -7.69
CA LEU A 140 -37.89 15.44 -7.79
C LEU A 140 -36.59 15.83 -7.06
N LEU A 141 -36.08 14.98 -6.15
CA LEU A 141 -34.83 15.24 -5.43
C LEU A 141 -33.60 14.87 -6.27
N ALA A 142 -33.72 13.93 -7.22
CA ALA A 142 -32.58 13.42 -8.00
C ALA A 142 -31.82 14.49 -8.83
N PRO A 143 -32.48 15.53 -9.40
CA PRO A 143 -31.77 16.62 -10.08
C PRO A 143 -30.95 17.51 -9.13
N VAL A 144 -31.35 17.60 -7.86
CA VAL A 144 -30.72 18.48 -6.86
C VAL A 144 -29.58 17.74 -6.14
N VAL A 145 -29.78 16.46 -5.82
CA VAL A 145 -28.77 15.60 -5.19
C VAL A 145 -28.54 14.35 -6.03
N PRO A 146 -27.39 14.23 -6.70
CA PRO A 146 -27.05 13.01 -7.45
C PRO A 146 -26.81 11.80 -6.53
N TYR A 147 -27.05 10.59 -7.06
CA TYR A 147 -26.87 9.32 -6.34
C TYR A 147 -25.46 9.15 -5.74
N GLU A 148 -24.44 9.66 -6.42
CA GLU A 148 -23.02 9.60 -6.02
C GLU A 148 -22.79 10.13 -4.60
N ARG A 149 -23.65 11.04 -4.11
CA ARG A 149 -23.57 11.62 -2.76
C ARG A 149 -24.10 10.67 -1.68
N PHE A 150 -25.08 9.85 -2.01
CA PHE A 150 -25.65 8.87 -1.09
C PHE A 150 -24.91 7.54 -1.09
N HIS A 151 -24.24 7.22 -2.21
CA HIS A 151 -23.59 5.95 -2.44
C HIS A 151 -22.58 5.58 -1.35
N GLU A 152 -22.71 4.38 -0.80
CA GLU A 152 -21.70 3.78 0.05
C GLU A 152 -21.08 2.56 -0.63
N LYS A 153 -19.75 2.47 -0.59
CA LYS A 153 -18.99 1.35 -1.17
C LYS A 153 -19.45 -0.01 -0.67
N GLN A 154 -19.97 -0.10 0.56
CA GLN A 154 -20.44 -1.37 1.11
C GLN A 154 -21.71 -1.90 0.45
N TRP A 155 -22.52 -1.05 -0.19
CA TRP A 155 -23.79 -1.44 -0.81
C TRP A 155 -23.60 -2.28 -2.08
N THR A 156 -22.48 -2.09 -2.78
CA THR A 156 -22.11 -2.91 -3.94
C THR A 156 -21.35 -4.18 -3.53
N ASN A 157 -21.06 -4.41 -2.25
CA ASN A 157 -20.39 -5.64 -1.80
C ASN A 157 -21.33 -6.85 -1.83
N LYS A 158 -20.78 -8.02 -2.20
CA LYS A 158 -21.54 -9.28 -2.26
C LYS A 158 -22.25 -9.61 -0.94
N THR A 159 -21.57 -9.33 0.17
CA THR A 159 -21.99 -9.70 1.52
C THR A 159 -23.10 -8.81 2.09
N PHE A 160 -23.28 -7.59 1.56
CA PHE A 160 -24.28 -6.66 2.09
C PHE A 160 -25.69 -7.02 1.63
N GLY A 161 -25.82 -7.42 0.35
CA GLY A 161 -27.08 -7.83 -0.28
C GLY A 161 -27.89 -6.67 -0.85
N GLU A 162 -28.43 -6.87 -2.06
CA GLU A 162 -29.16 -5.87 -2.86
C GLU A 162 -30.37 -5.27 -2.12
N VAL A 163 -31.22 -6.11 -1.53
CA VAL A 163 -32.42 -5.66 -0.80
C VAL A 163 -32.07 -4.79 0.41
N LYS A 164 -30.96 -5.12 1.09
CA LYS A 164 -30.50 -4.35 2.24
C LYS A 164 -29.93 -2.99 1.79
N ALA A 165 -29.25 -2.96 0.64
CA ALA A 165 -28.74 -1.74 0.04
C ALA A 165 -29.87 -0.78 -0.35
N PHE A 166 -30.94 -1.28 -0.99
CA PHE A 166 -32.11 -0.46 -1.30
C PHE A 166 -32.75 0.15 -0.06
N LYS A 167 -32.98 -0.66 0.99
CA LYS A 167 -33.56 -0.16 2.25
C LYS A 167 -32.66 0.87 2.95
N ALA A 168 -31.35 0.67 2.93
CA ALA A 168 -30.40 1.60 3.53
C ALA A 168 -30.35 2.93 2.76
N LEU A 169 -30.44 2.87 1.43
CA LEU A 169 -30.56 4.03 0.55
C LEU A 169 -31.85 4.81 0.83
N GLU A 170 -33.01 4.14 0.81
CA GLU A 170 -34.32 4.75 1.10
C GLU A 170 -34.32 5.44 2.47
N ALA A 171 -33.81 4.78 3.50
CA ALA A 171 -33.73 5.35 4.85
C ALA A 171 -32.87 6.62 4.91
N LYS A 172 -31.78 6.70 4.12
CA LYS A 172 -30.98 7.93 4.02
C LYS A 172 -31.72 9.06 3.31
N VAL A 173 -32.44 8.75 2.25
CA VAL A 173 -33.23 9.74 1.51
C VAL A 173 -34.36 10.27 2.38
N GLU A 174 -35.05 9.40 3.11
CA GLU A 174 -36.09 9.78 4.06
C GLU A 174 -35.54 10.65 5.19
N ARG A 175 -34.35 10.31 5.72
CA ARG A 175 -33.66 11.15 6.71
C ARG A 175 -33.35 12.55 6.16
N LEU A 176 -32.84 12.65 4.94
CA LEU A 176 -32.61 13.96 4.32
C LEU A 176 -33.92 14.75 4.18
N ALA A 177 -35.02 14.09 3.78
CA ALA A 177 -36.32 14.76 3.68
C ALA A 177 -36.79 15.28 5.05
N GLN A 178 -36.61 14.50 6.12
CA GLN A 178 -36.90 14.93 7.50
C GLN A 178 -36.01 16.11 7.94
N ASP A 179 -34.72 16.05 7.61
CA ASP A 179 -33.76 17.12 7.91
C ASP A 179 -34.13 18.41 7.17
N TRP A 180 -34.55 18.31 5.90
CA TRP A 180 -35.01 19.46 5.10
C TRP A 180 -36.32 20.06 5.63
N GLU A 181 -37.29 19.24 6.04
CA GLU A 181 -38.51 19.73 6.69
C GLU A 181 -38.22 20.39 8.04
N THR A 182 -37.24 19.87 8.80
CA THR A 182 -36.78 20.51 10.04
C THR A 182 -36.12 21.86 9.76
N LEU A 183 -35.28 21.94 8.72
CA LEU A 183 -34.64 23.19 8.29
C LEU A 183 -35.69 24.23 7.87
N LYS A 184 -36.70 23.83 7.08
CA LYS A 184 -37.85 24.69 6.74
C LYS A 184 -38.56 25.18 7.99
N ALA A 185 -38.94 24.29 8.90
CA ALA A 185 -39.68 24.67 10.10
C ALA A 185 -38.93 25.68 10.99
N GLN A 186 -37.59 25.66 10.98
CA GLN A 186 -36.76 26.56 11.80
C GLN A 186 -36.41 27.88 11.11
N PHE A 187 -36.15 27.88 9.80
CA PHE A 187 -35.55 29.02 9.10
C PHE A 187 -36.40 29.55 7.93
N GLN A 188 -37.57 28.97 7.65
CA GLN A 188 -38.39 29.44 6.54
C GLN A 188 -38.82 30.90 6.74
N GLY A 189 -38.40 31.75 5.79
CA GLY A 189 -38.65 33.20 5.82
C GLY A 189 -37.49 34.03 6.39
N GLU A 190 -36.46 33.40 6.95
CA GLU A 190 -35.22 34.08 7.35
C GLU A 190 -34.34 34.35 6.12
N PRO A 191 -33.57 35.46 6.10
CA PRO A 191 -32.78 35.86 4.93
C PRO A 191 -31.62 34.91 4.57
N PHE A 192 -31.31 33.94 5.43
CA PHE A 192 -30.19 32.98 5.26
C PHE A 192 -30.66 31.55 4.94
N TYR A 193 -31.97 31.36 4.75
CA TYR A 193 -32.56 30.04 4.47
C TYR A 193 -31.97 29.41 3.21
N ASP A 194 -31.85 30.19 2.12
CA ASP A 194 -31.34 29.71 0.83
C ASP A 194 -29.89 29.19 0.93
N GLU A 195 -29.07 29.84 1.77
CA GLU A 195 -27.68 29.43 2.01
C GLU A 195 -27.62 28.15 2.85
N ALA A 196 -28.47 28.04 3.87
CA ALA A 196 -28.61 26.84 4.69
C ALA A 196 -29.11 25.65 3.87
N GLU A 197 -30.10 25.87 2.99
CA GLU A 197 -30.65 24.86 2.09
C GLU A 197 -29.57 24.35 1.12
N ARG A 198 -28.77 25.26 0.55
CA ARG A 198 -27.66 24.89 -0.32
C ARG A 198 -26.62 24.02 0.40
N GLU A 199 -26.28 24.37 1.64
CA GLU A 199 -25.34 23.59 2.46
C GLU A 199 -25.91 22.23 2.88
N LEU A 200 -27.21 22.16 3.18
CA LEU A 200 -27.89 20.90 3.47
C LEU A 200 -27.79 19.93 2.28
N PHE A 201 -28.08 20.40 1.06
CA PHE A 201 -27.98 19.55 -0.12
C PHE A 201 -26.52 19.24 -0.53
N ALA A 202 -25.57 20.12 -0.20
CA ALA A 202 -24.15 19.90 -0.47
C ALA A 202 -23.53 18.83 0.45
N THR A 203 -23.89 18.85 1.73
CA THR A 203 -23.25 18.04 2.79
C THR A 203 -24.11 16.87 3.27
N LEU A 204 -25.43 16.93 3.05
CA LEU A 204 -26.44 16.01 3.60
C LEU A 204 -26.44 16.00 5.13
N ASP A 205 -26.04 17.10 5.76
CA ASP A 205 -25.99 17.26 7.22
C ASP A 205 -26.73 18.51 7.69
N LEU A 206 -27.77 18.30 8.49
CA LEU A 206 -28.54 19.37 9.11
C LEU A 206 -27.68 20.26 10.03
N GLY A 207 -26.73 19.66 10.75
CA GLY A 207 -25.85 20.41 11.65
C GLY A 207 -24.98 21.43 10.90
N ALA A 208 -24.39 21.00 9.79
CA ALA A 208 -23.63 21.87 8.89
C ALA A 208 -24.51 23.00 8.33
N ALA A 209 -25.74 22.68 7.89
CA ALA A 209 -26.68 23.67 7.35
C ALA A 209 -27.03 24.77 8.37
N ILE A 210 -27.38 24.39 9.61
CA ILE A 210 -27.69 25.35 10.69
C ILE A 210 -26.47 26.19 11.04
N THR A 211 -25.30 25.56 11.12
CA THR A 211 -24.04 26.27 11.42
C THR A 211 -23.70 27.28 10.32
N ALA A 212 -23.95 26.94 9.05
CA ALA A 212 -23.74 27.85 7.94
C ALA A 212 -24.71 29.04 7.99
N ALA A 213 -25.98 28.80 8.32
CA ALA A 213 -26.99 29.86 8.48
C ALA A 213 -26.55 30.91 9.53
N HIS A 214 -26.12 30.46 10.70
CA HIS A 214 -25.65 31.36 11.76
C HIS A 214 -24.38 32.12 11.36
N LYS A 215 -23.43 31.47 10.67
CA LYS A 215 -22.22 32.14 10.18
C LYS A 215 -22.54 33.22 9.16
N ALA A 216 -23.45 32.95 8.23
CA ALA A 216 -23.89 33.93 7.25
C ALA A 216 -24.57 35.14 7.90
N GLU A 217 -25.37 34.90 8.96
CA GLU A 217 -25.96 35.97 9.76
C GLU A 217 -24.90 36.85 10.42
N GLU A 218 -23.90 36.25 11.08
CA GLU A 218 -22.79 36.97 11.69
C GLU A 218 -21.98 37.76 10.65
N GLU A 219 -21.67 37.16 9.50
CA GLU A 219 -20.91 37.82 8.43
C GLU A 219 -21.68 38.99 7.84
N ARG A 220 -22.98 38.83 7.58
CA ARG A 220 -23.81 39.91 7.07
C ARG A 220 -23.95 41.04 8.08
N ARG A 221 -24.06 40.71 9.37
CA ARG A 221 -24.05 41.69 10.45
C ARG A 221 -22.72 42.46 10.49
N ARG A 222 -21.57 41.78 10.41
CA ARG A 222 -20.26 42.43 10.34
C ARG A 222 -20.12 43.34 9.12
N ILE A 223 -20.59 42.89 7.95
CA ILE A 223 -20.58 43.69 6.72
C ILE A 223 -21.50 44.91 6.86
N ALA A 224 -22.67 44.75 7.48
CA ALA A 224 -23.61 45.86 7.72
C ALA A 224 -23.04 46.88 8.73
N GLU A 225 -22.44 46.42 9.84
CA GLU A 225 -21.76 47.28 10.81
C GLU A 225 -20.61 48.05 10.15
N LEU A 226 -19.81 47.40 9.29
CA LEU A 226 -18.73 48.05 8.56
C LEU A 226 -19.24 49.03 7.50
N LYS A 227 -20.34 48.71 6.80
CA LYS A 227 -20.98 49.63 5.85
C LYS A 227 -21.60 50.84 6.56
N ALA A 228 -22.27 50.64 7.69
CA ALA A 228 -22.86 51.73 8.48
C ALA A 228 -21.79 52.65 9.08
N ALA A 229 -20.63 52.11 9.48
CA ALA A 229 -19.49 52.93 9.92
C ALA A 229 -18.82 53.72 8.78
N MET A 230 -19.07 53.34 7.52
CA MET A 230 -18.48 53.98 6.33
C MET A 230 -19.48 54.86 5.57
N GLU A 231 -20.77 54.80 5.89
CA GLU A 231 -21.78 55.75 5.42
C GLU A 231 -21.59 57.10 6.16
N PRO A 232 -21.32 58.21 5.46
CA PRO A 232 -21.24 59.52 6.10
C PRO A 232 -22.62 59.89 6.66
N GLU A 233 -22.67 60.47 7.87
CA GLU A 233 -23.91 60.98 8.46
C GLU A 233 -24.64 61.89 7.45
N PRO A 234 -25.98 61.76 7.30
CA PRO A 234 -26.73 62.61 6.40
C PRO A 234 -26.57 64.06 6.86
N VAL A 235 -25.90 64.86 6.04
CA VAL A 235 -25.87 66.32 6.20
C VAL A 235 -27.32 66.78 6.09
N GLU A 236 -27.90 67.24 7.19
CA GLU A 236 -29.23 67.86 7.22
C GLU A 236 -29.29 68.93 6.12
N GLU A 237 -30.26 68.81 5.20
CA GLU A 237 -30.54 69.85 4.22
C GLU A 237 -31.00 71.12 4.96
N PRO A 238 -30.30 72.27 4.83
CA PRO A 238 -30.78 73.51 5.43
C PRO A 238 -31.94 74.09 4.61
N GLU A 239 -33.03 74.45 5.29
CA GLU A 239 -34.14 75.25 4.74
C GLU A 239 -33.68 76.67 4.30
N PRO A 240 -34.42 77.34 3.39
CA PRO A 240 -33.89 78.41 2.55
C PRO A 240 -33.91 79.79 3.22
N GLU A 241 -32.84 80.58 3.05
CA GLU A 241 -32.82 82.03 3.35
C GLU A 241 -32.42 82.85 2.10
N PRO A 242 -32.88 84.11 1.99
CA PRO A 242 -33.08 84.82 0.72
C PRO A 242 -31.83 85.47 0.11
N GLU A 243 -31.92 85.76 -1.18
CA GLU A 243 -30.91 86.34 -2.07
C GLU A 243 -30.19 87.60 -1.56
N ALA A 244 -28.86 87.65 -1.71
CA ALA A 244 -28.12 88.78 -2.33
C ALA A 244 -26.65 88.42 -2.65
N VAL A 245 -26.30 88.60 -3.92
CA VAL A 245 -25.01 88.49 -4.66
C VAL A 245 -24.02 89.62 -4.23
N PRO A 246 -22.67 89.65 -4.52
CA PRO A 246 -21.81 88.82 -5.41
C PRO A 246 -20.47 88.28 -4.86
N GLU A 247 -19.86 87.39 -5.66
CA GLU A 247 -18.43 87.07 -5.86
C GLU A 247 -17.45 88.28 -5.81
N PRO A 248 -16.11 88.12 -5.63
CA PRO A 248 -15.28 87.10 -6.32
C PRO A 248 -14.06 86.55 -5.54
N ALA A 249 -13.33 85.68 -6.26
CA ALA A 249 -11.87 85.48 -6.24
C ALA A 249 -11.37 84.14 -5.67
N GLU A 250 -11.15 83.23 -6.61
CA GLU A 250 -9.88 82.54 -6.86
C GLU A 250 -9.03 82.11 -5.66
N CYS A 251 -8.96 80.80 -5.43
CA CYS A 251 -7.76 80.14 -4.92
C CYS A 251 -7.66 78.74 -5.55
N GLN A 252 -7.02 78.70 -6.72
CA GLN A 252 -6.14 77.59 -7.13
C GLN A 252 -4.83 77.67 -6.31
N PRO A 253 -3.87 76.73 -6.43
CA PRO A 253 -3.90 75.37 -6.98
C PRO A 253 -3.05 74.38 -6.12
N ALA A 254 -2.72 73.24 -6.74
CA ALA A 254 -1.44 72.50 -6.63
C ALA A 254 -1.43 71.43 -5.53
N GLU A 255 -1.44 70.13 -5.84
CA GLU A 255 -0.54 69.28 -6.63
C GLU A 255 0.14 68.29 -5.68
N PHE A 256 -0.10 67.00 -5.93
CA PHE A 256 0.74 65.83 -5.56
C PHE A 256 1.01 65.59 -4.05
N PRO A 257 1.65 64.47 -3.63
CA PRO A 257 1.96 63.20 -4.31
C PRO A 257 1.60 61.93 -3.49
N GLN A 258 1.64 60.78 -4.18
CA GLN A 258 2.07 59.41 -3.80
C GLN A 258 2.00 58.90 -2.34
N PRO A 259 1.76 57.58 -2.18
CA PRO A 259 2.51 56.80 -1.20
C PRO A 259 3.32 55.68 -1.89
N LEU A 260 4.64 55.72 -1.69
CA LEU A 260 5.51 54.54 -1.76
C LEU A 260 5.69 53.99 -0.33
N GLU A 261 5.24 52.75 -0.16
CA GLU A 261 6.03 51.63 0.36
C GLU A 261 6.99 51.88 1.54
N GLN A 262 6.67 51.28 2.70
CA GLN A 262 7.36 50.08 3.22
C GLN A 262 7.10 49.94 4.72
N MET A 263 6.42 48.85 5.10
CA MET A 263 6.69 48.13 6.34
C MET A 263 6.41 46.63 6.14
N PRO A 264 7.09 45.74 6.87
CA PRO A 264 7.61 44.50 6.29
C PRO A 264 6.76 43.25 6.56
N GLU A 265 6.88 42.26 5.67
CA GLU A 265 6.47 40.87 5.88
C GLU A 265 7.12 40.25 7.13
N PRO A 266 6.40 39.34 7.79
CA PRO A 266 6.97 38.09 8.25
C PRO A 266 6.43 36.90 7.45
N GLN A 267 7.36 36.00 7.14
CA GLN A 267 7.27 34.79 6.33
C GLN A 267 6.20 33.79 6.79
N PRO A 268 5.71 32.91 5.87
CA PRO A 268 4.88 31.78 6.24
C PRO A 268 5.75 30.67 6.84
N ALA A 269 5.48 30.28 8.09
CA ALA A 269 5.97 29.03 8.66
C ALA A 269 4.89 27.94 8.51
N PRO A 270 5.31 26.67 8.31
CA PRO A 270 4.49 25.63 7.69
C PRO A 270 3.37 25.16 8.62
N MET A 271 2.16 25.00 8.07
CA MET A 271 1.09 24.30 8.76
C MET A 271 1.50 22.85 9.03
N SER A 272 1.55 22.51 10.31
CA SER A 272 1.60 21.14 10.80
C SER A 272 0.39 20.36 10.29
N ALA A 273 0.65 19.20 9.69
CA ALA A 273 -0.36 18.26 9.23
C ALA A 273 -1.35 17.88 10.34
N PRO A 274 -2.66 17.69 10.04
CA PRO A 274 -3.61 17.16 11.00
C PRO A 274 -3.25 15.73 11.39
N VAL A 275 -3.17 15.49 12.69
CA VAL A 275 -2.99 14.18 13.31
C VAL A 275 -4.21 13.28 12.97
N PRO A 276 -4.01 12.06 12.44
CA PRO A 276 -5.12 11.14 12.18
C PRO A 276 -5.77 10.66 13.50
N PRO A 277 -7.07 10.34 13.49
CA PRO A 277 -7.79 9.90 14.69
C PRO A 277 -7.23 8.60 15.26
N ALA A 278 -7.28 8.50 16.59
CA ALA A 278 -6.84 7.34 17.35
C ALA A 278 -7.56 6.06 16.89
N PRO A 279 -6.85 4.93 16.75
CA PRO A 279 -7.46 3.67 16.37
C PRO A 279 -8.41 3.14 17.46
N PRO A 280 -9.46 2.39 17.08
CA PRO A 280 -10.37 1.77 18.02
C PRO A 280 -9.62 0.85 18.98
N ALA A 281 -10.07 0.81 20.24
CA ALA A 281 -9.51 -0.05 21.26
C ALA A 281 -9.44 -1.51 20.77
N PRO A 282 -8.31 -2.20 20.96
CA PRO A 282 -8.16 -3.56 20.49
C PRO A 282 -9.17 -4.47 21.21
N ALA A 283 -9.94 -5.23 20.43
CA ALA A 283 -10.51 -6.48 20.91
C ALA A 283 -9.39 -7.29 21.59
N PRO A 284 -9.67 -8.05 22.68
CA PRO A 284 -8.64 -8.71 23.46
C PRO A 284 -7.74 -9.53 22.53
N VAL A 285 -6.54 -9.02 22.29
CA VAL A 285 -5.52 -9.69 21.50
C VAL A 285 -5.09 -10.87 22.37
N ALA A 286 -5.55 -12.06 22.02
CA ALA A 286 -4.85 -13.26 22.43
C ALA A 286 -3.41 -13.07 21.94
N MET A 287 -2.49 -12.88 22.89
CA MET A 287 -1.04 -12.75 22.72
C MET A 287 -0.58 -13.18 21.33
N ALA A 288 -0.25 -12.22 20.47
CA ALA A 288 0.20 -12.48 19.11
C ALA A 288 1.56 -13.19 19.16
N GLY A 289 1.53 -14.53 19.22
CA GLY A 289 2.67 -15.36 18.86
C GLY A 289 2.81 -15.39 17.35
N ASP A 290 4.04 -15.50 16.86
CA ASP A 290 4.30 -15.70 15.44
C ASP A 290 3.55 -16.94 14.92
N PRO A 291 3.03 -16.94 13.68
CA PRO A 291 2.40 -18.12 13.11
C PRO A 291 3.45 -19.20 12.83
N TRP A 292 3.30 -20.37 13.46
CA TRP A 292 4.16 -21.53 13.24
C TRP A 292 3.46 -22.59 12.39
N THR A 293 4.16 -23.14 11.39
CA THR A 293 3.67 -24.26 10.57
C THR A 293 4.40 -25.54 10.97
N VAL A 294 3.66 -26.61 11.21
CA VAL A 294 4.22 -27.94 11.54
C VAL A 294 3.99 -28.88 10.35
N VAL A 295 5.08 -29.40 9.77
CA VAL A 295 5.03 -30.40 8.69
C VAL A 295 5.23 -31.79 9.29
N VAL A 296 4.23 -32.67 9.10
CA VAL A 296 4.25 -34.04 9.61
C VAL A 296 4.27 -35.00 8.41
N PRO A 297 5.40 -35.68 8.10
CA PRO A 297 5.49 -36.56 6.94
C PRO A 297 4.58 -37.78 7.01
N CYS A 298 4.36 -38.31 8.21
CA CYS A 298 3.47 -39.44 8.47
C CYS A 298 3.09 -39.46 9.95
N ALA A 299 1.80 -39.58 10.26
CA ALA A 299 1.27 -39.82 11.59
C ALA A 299 -0.13 -40.42 11.51
N THR A 300 -0.51 -41.22 12.51
CA THR A 300 -1.89 -41.72 12.64
C THR A 300 -2.81 -40.67 13.27
N ARG A 301 -4.13 -40.84 13.10
CA ARG A 301 -5.13 -39.95 13.71
C ARG A 301 -5.02 -39.90 15.24
N GLU A 302 -4.74 -41.05 15.88
CA GLU A 302 -4.55 -41.15 17.33
C GLU A 302 -3.31 -40.39 17.79
N GLN A 303 -2.19 -40.48 17.04
CA GLN A 303 -0.97 -39.72 17.33
C GLN A 303 -1.23 -38.21 17.24
N MET A 304 -1.93 -37.74 16.21
CA MET A 304 -2.25 -36.32 16.04
C MET A 304 -3.26 -35.81 17.09
N GLN A 305 -4.18 -36.65 17.56
CA GLN A 305 -5.05 -36.33 18.69
C GLN A 305 -4.25 -36.18 20.00
N GLY A 306 -3.25 -37.03 20.22
CA GLY A 306 -2.31 -36.89 21.34
C GLY A 306 -1.53 -35.57 21.28
N VAL A 307 -1.06 -35.18 20.10
CA VAL A 307 -0.40 -33.88 19.87
C VAL A 307 -1.36 -32.72 20.15
N ALA A 308 -2.59 -32.77 19.67
CA ALA A 308 -3.60 -31.74 19.94
C ALA A 308 -3.88 -31.59 21.45
N ALA A 309 -3.97 -32.71 22.17
CA ALA A 309 -4.17 -32.71 23.63
C ALA A 309 -2.97 -32.09 24.37
N ALA A 310 -1.74 -32.40 23.94
CA ALA A 310 -0.52 -31.83 24.51
C ALA A 310 -0.43 -30.31 24.27
N LEU A 311 -0.72 -29.85 23.05
CA LEU A 311 -0.75 -28.42 22.71
C LEU A 311 -1.78 -27.67 23.55
N LYS A 312 -2.98 -28.25 23.73
CA LYS A 312 -4.03 -27.68 24.59
C LYS A 312 -3.60 -27.60 26.05
N ALA A 313 -2.90 -28.61 26.57
CA ALA A 313 -2.39 -28.61 27.95
C ALA A 313 -1.33 -27.51 28.19
N GLN A 314 -0.61 -27.10 27.14
CA GLN A 314 0.37 -26.00 27.16
C GLN A 314 -0.25 -24.63 26.84
N GLY A 315 -1.58 -24.56 26.66
CA GLY A 315 -2.28 -23.31 26.35
C GLY A 315 -2.11 -22.82 24.90
N VAL A 316 -1.63 -23.67 23.99
CA VAL A 316 -1.51 -23.33 22.56
C VAL A 316 -2.88 -23.49 21.90
N VAL A 317 -3.34 -22.44 21.24
CA VAL A 317 -4.64 -22.42 20.54
C VAL A 317 -4.40 -22.59 19.03
N GLY A 318 -5.03 -23.61 18.43
CA GLY A 318 -4.91 -23.90 17.01
C GLY A 318 -5.81 -25.05 16.57
N THR A 319 -5.93 -25.24 15.26
CA THR A 319 -6.72 -26.34 14.66
C THR A 319 -5.80 -27.22 13.80
N ILE A 320 -5.82 -28.53 14.05
CA ILE A 320 -5.08 -29.52 13.24
C ILE A 320 -6.06 -30.11 12.24
N MET A 321 -5.80 -29.94 10.95
CA MET A 321 -6.60 -30.50 9.86
C MET A 321 -5.79 -31.56 9.10
N HIS A 322 -6.47 -32.63 8.66
CA HIS A 322 -5.86 -33.68 7.85
C HIS A 322 -5.95 -33.33 6.36
N GLY A 323 -4.84 -33.49 5.63
CA GLY A 323 -4.77 -33.28 4.17
C GLY A 323 -3.46 -32.61 3.78
N THR A 324 -3.28 -32.37 2.48
CA THR A 324 -2.18 -31.54 2.00
C THR A 324 -2.39 -30.08 2.41
N VAL A 325 -1.31 -29.28 2.39
CA VAL A 325 -1.39 -27.84 2.68
C VAL A 325 -2.45 -27.16 1.80
N GLY A 326 -2.53 -27.51 0.52
CA GLY A 326 -3.56 -27.01 -0.40
C GLY A 326 -4.98 -27.39 0.00
N GLN A 327 -5.24 -28.67 0.31
CA GLN A 327 -6.57 -29.13 0.74
C GLN A 327 -7.05 -28.49 2.04
N VAL A 328 -6.11 -28.22 2.97
CA VAL A 328 -6.42 -27.54 4.23
C VAL A 328 -6.73 -26.06 3.97
N TYR A 329 -5.96 -25.42 3.09
CA TYR A 329 -6.18 -24.02 2.70
C TYR A 329 -7.54 -23.81 2.04
N GLU A 330 -7.94 -24.71 1.13
CA GLU A 330 -9.27 -24.70 0.49
C GLU A 330 -10.41 -24.84 1.51
N ARG A 331 -10.27 -25.72 2.51
CA ARG A 331 -11.31 -25.89 3.54
C ARG A 331 -11.38 -24.72 4.52
N MET A 332 -10.25 -24.09 4.84
CA MET A 332 -10.21 -22.92 5.73
C MET A 332 -10.78 -21.66 5.07
N ASN A 333 -10.53 -21.48 3.77
CA ASN A 333 -10.95 -20.30 3.03
C ASN A 333 -12.28 -20.48 2.28
N GLY A 334 -13.03 -21.56 2.56
CA GLY A 334 -14.36 -21.79 2.01
C GLY A 334 -14.32 -22.02 0.49
N GLY A 335 -13.69 -23.11 0.05
CA GLY A 335 -13.69 -23.54 -1.34
C GLY A 335 -15.11 -23.55 -1.93
N TYR A 336 -15.33 -22.58 -2.84
CA TYR A 336 -16.51 -22.28 -3.65
C TYR A 336 -17.87 -22.07 -2.95
#